data_AF-A0A0S9C8Q8-F1
#
_entry.id   AF-A0A0S9C8Q8-F1
#
_cell.length_a   1.000
_cell.length_b   1.000
_cell.length_c   1.000
_cell.angle_alpha   90.00
_cell.angle_beta   90.00
_cell.angle_gamma   90.00
#
_symmetry.space_group_name_H-M   'P 1'
#
loop_
_entity.id
_entity.type
_entity.pdbx_description
1 polymer ?
#
loop_
_entity_poly.entity_id
_entity_poly.type
_entity_poly.pdbx_seq_one_letter_code
_entity_poly.pdbx_strand_id
1 'polypeptide(L)'
;MEFAMTKKFATLAMTTMLIGASAPSPGAGTATEAAPQLLVIDPFDLPIVSADRVDGRLIANFSVQLRDAGAMDRARDDLPQIRARLLSAAMDFNHLHGSALTPPDAELLSKSLNRTETLDMPEVVRVLIVELRSSPI
;
A
#
# COMPACT_ATOMS: atom_id res chain seq x y z
N MET A 1 10.27 -44.37 30.74
CA MET A 1 9.90 -43.09 30.10
C MET A 1 10.08 -42.01 31.15
N GLU A 2 11.26 -41.40 31.16
CA GLU A 2 11.69 -40.42 32.16
C GLU A 2 10.99 -39.07 31.97
N PHE A 3 10.52 -38.53 33.10
CA PHE A 3 10.00 -37.18 33.24
C PHE A 3 11.11 -36.23 33.73
N ALA A 4 10.98 -34.99 33.29
CA ALA A 4 11.41 -33.76 33.95
C ALA A 4 12.91 -33.41 33.90
N MET A 5 13.21 -32.71 32.81
CA MET A 5 14.32 -31.76 32.65
C MET A 5 14.20 -30.63 33.68
N THR A 6 15.16 -30.53 34.60
CA THR A 6 15.42 -29.32 35.39
C THR A 6 16.90 -29.26 35.72
N LYS A 7 17.64 -28.44 34.98
CA LYS A 7 18.98 -27.99 35.38
C LYS A 7 19.10 -26.48 35.17
N LYS A 8 18.93 -25.82 36.31
CA LYS A 8 19.43 -24.52 36.76
C LYS A 8 20.59 -23.97 35.91
N PHE A 9 20.40 -22.77 35.36
CA PHE A 9 21.52 -21.87 35.05
C PHE A 9 21.34 -20.61 35.89
N ALA A 10 22.12 -20.56 36.96
CA ALA A 10 22.28 -19.41 37.80
C ALA A 10 23.49 -18.60 37.30
N THR A 11 23.30 -17.29 37.27
CA THR A 11 24.30 -16.26 37.56
C THR A 11 25.39 -16.00 36.51
N LEU A 12 25.31 -14.83 35.87
CA LEU A 12 26.39 -13.86 36.02
C LEU A 12 25.86 -12.42 35.86
N ALA A 13 25.85 -11.71 36.99
CA ALA A 13 25.67 -10.28 37.05
C ALA A 13 26.99 -9.59 36.70
N MET A 14 26.94 -8.58 35.83
CA MET A 14 27.97 -7.54 35.77
C MET A 14 27.30 -6.18 35.57
N THR A 15 27.11 -5.50 36.69
CA THR A 15 26.71 -4.11 36.79
C THR A 15 27.89 -3.22 36.42
N THR A 16 27.77 -2.44 35.35
CA THR A 16 28.63 -1.26 35.13
C THR A 16 27.76 -0.02 35.16
N MET A 17 27.97 0.76 36.22
CA MET A 17 27.31 2.01 36.54
C MET A 17 27.96 3.13 35.71
N LEU A 18 27.22 3.71 34.76
CA LEU A 18 27.62 4.96 34.09
C LEU A 18 26.71 6.08 34.59
N ILE A 19 27.26 6.93 35.46
CA ILE A 19 26.63 8.18 35.91
C ILE A 19 26.85 9.21 34.79
N GLY A 20 25.81 9.46 34.00
CA GLY A 20 25.73 10.60 33.09
C GLY A 20 24.54 11.47 33.49
N ALA A 21 24.79 12.51 34.30
CA ALA A 21 23.78 13.51 34.63
C ALA A 21 23.45 14.32 33.37
N SER A 22 22.40 13.90 32.66
CA SER A 22 21.79 14.63 31.56
C SER A 22 20.54 15.31 32.11
N ALA A 23 20.56 16.63 32.23
CA ALA A 23 19.39 17.41 32.62
C ALA A 23 18.20 17.11 31.67
N PRO A 24 16.96 16.99 32.17
CA PRO A 24 15.80 16.87 31.31
C PRO A 24 15.62 18.19 30.55
N SER A 25 15.91 18.17 29.24
CA SER A 25 15.50 19.23 28.33
C SER A 25 13.99 19.10 28.08
N PRO A 26 13.15 20.08 28.46
CA PRO A 26 11.76 20.08 28.08
C PRO A 26 11.67 20.62 26.65
N GLY A 27 11.69 19.74 25.64
CA GLY A 27 11.65 20.22 24.27
C GLY A 27 11.96 19.18 23.21
N ALA A 28 11.05 18.22 23.06
CA ALA A 28 10.78 17.59 21.78
C ALA A 28 9.47 16.81 21.94
N GLY A 29 8.35 17.52 21.82
CA GLY A 29 7.11 16.84 21.47
C GLY A 29 7.34 16.16 20.14
N THR A 30 7.54 14.85 20.14
CA THR A 30 7.34 14.05 18.93
C THR A 30 5.88 14.25 18.57
N ALA A 31 5.61 15.13 17.61
CA ALA A 31 4.31 15.13 16.96
C ALA A 31 4.14 13.71 16.43
N THR A 32 3.29 12.93 17.10
CA THR A 32 2.83 11.66 16.57
C THR A 32 2.07 12.02 15.31
N GLU A 33 2.75 11.94 14.16
CA GLU A 33 2.10 12.05 12.87
C GLU A 33 1.03 10.97 12.83
N ALA A 34 -0.22 11.40 12.69
CA ALA A 34 -1.35 10.49 12.67
C ALA A 34 -1.16 9.49 11.52
N ALA A 35 -1.33 8.20 11.81
CA ALA A 35 -1.18 7.16 10.79
C ALA A 35 -2.15 7.42 9.62
N PRO A 36 -1.68 7.25 8.36
CA PRO A 36 -2.50 7.51 7.19
C PRO A 36 -3.70 6.56 7.15
N GLN A 37 -4.86 7.09 6.78
CA GLN A 37 -6.06 6.29 6.55
C GLN A 37 -5.96 5.65 5.16
N LEU A 38 -5.86 4.31 5.11
CA LEU A 38 -5.65 3.57 3.87
C LEU A 38 -6.81 2.60 3.63
N LEU A 39 -7.55 2.83 2.55
CA LEU A 39 -8.56 1.90 2.06
C LEU A 39 -7.90 0.94 1.06
N VAL A 40 -7.84 -0.33 1.41
CA VAL A 40 -7.31 -1.38 0.54
C VAL A 40 -8.35 -1.72 -0.53
N ILE A 41 -7.92 -1.79 -1.79
CA ILE A 41 -8.77 -2.17 -2.91
C ILE A 41 -8.42 -3.60 -3.32
N ASP A 42 -9.44 -4.39 -3.64
CA ASP A 42 -9.23 -5.73 -4.17
C ASP A 42 -8.37 -5.68 -5.45
N PRO A 43 -7.41 -6.62 -5.62
CA PRO A 43 -6.57 -6.70 -6.80
C PRO A 43 -7.35 -6.71 -8.11
N PHE A 44 -6.77 -6.09 -9.14
CA PHE A 44 -7.22 -6.20 -10.52
C PHE A 44 -6.33 -7.16 -11.30
N ASP A 45 -6.96 -8.02 -12.09
CA ASP A 45 -6.31 -8.88 -13.09
C ASP A 45 -6.86 -8.48 -14.46
N LEU A 46 -6.03 -7.81 -15.25
CA LEU A 46 -6.41 -7.24 -16.55
C LEU A 46 -5.71 -7.99 -17.67
N PRO A 47 -6.44 -8.45 -18.71
CA PRO A 47 -5.80 -9.07 -19.86
C PRO A 47 -5.01 -8.04 -20.66
N ILE A 48 -3.77 -8.36 -21.02
CA ILE A 48 -2.98 -7.59 -21.99
C ILE A 48 -3.33 -8.13 -23.38
N VAL A 49 -3.88 -7.28 -24.24
CA VAL A 49 -4.36 -7.66 -25.57
C VAL A 49 -3.53 -6.96 -26.63
N SER A 50 -2.96 -7.72 -27.56
CA SER A 50 -2.27 -7.18 -28.75
C SER A 50 -2.71 -7.94 -29.99
N ALA A 51 -2.97 -7.24 -31.10
CA ALA A 51 -3.35 -7.87 -32.37
C ALA A 51 -4.44 -8.96 -32.22
N ASP A 52 -5.54 -8.59 -31.55
CA ASP A 52 -6.73 -9.43 -31.33
C ASP A 52 -6.52 -10.71 -30.51
N ARG A 53 -5.40 -10.84 -29.79
CA ARG A 53 -5.13 -11.96 -28.88
C ARG A 53 -4.70 -11.49 -27.50
N VAL A 54 -5.02 -12.29 -26.48
CA VAL A 54 -4.49 -12.08 -25.13
C VAL A 54 -3.05 -12.58 -25.12
N ASP A 55 -2.11 -11.69 -24.81
CA ASP A 55 -0.67 -11.98 -24.75
C ASP A 55 -0.15 -12.11 -23.31
N GLY A 56 -0.90 -11.61 -22.34
CA GLY A 56 -0.48 -11.62 -20.94
C GLY A 56 -1.55 -11.15 -19.99
N ARG A 57 -1.15 -10.96 -18.73
CA ARG A 57 -1.96 -10.36 -17.67
C ARG A 57 -1.19 -9.28 -16.94
N LEU A 58 -1.89 -8.21 -16.58
CA LEU A 58 -1.42 -7.15 -15.68
C LEU A 58 -2.13 -7.34 -14.33
N ILE A 59 -1.34 -7.56 -13.28
CA ILE A 59 -1.83 -7.59 -11.90
C ILE A 59 -1.53 -6.23 -11.27
N ALA A 60 -2.58 -5.58 -10.77
CA ALA A 60 -2.48 -4.26 -10.17
C ALA A 60 -3.20 -4.23 -8.81
N ASN A 61 -2.45 -3.88 -7.76
CA ASN A 61 -2.97 -3.74 -6.40
C ASN A 61 -2.87 -2.28 -5.98
N PHE A 62 -3.99 -1.72 -5.54
CA PHE A 62 -4.08 -0.32 -5.14
C PHE A 62 -4.55 -0.16 -3.71
N SER A 63 -4.13 0.95 -3.09
CA SER A 63 -4.73 1.46 -1.86
C SER A 63 -5.07 2.93 -2.07
N VAL A 64 -6.16 3.40 -1.47
CA VAL A 64 -6.57 4.80 -1.52
C VAL A 64 -6.26 5.44 -0.17
N GLN A 65 -5.43 6.47 -0.17
CA GLN A 65 -5.18 7.28 1.01
C GLN A 65 -6.31 8.29 1.18
N LEU A 66 -6.92 8.28 2.35
CA LEU A 66 -8.03 9.14 2.73
C LEU A 66 -7.56 10.18 3.76
N ARG A 67 -8.29 11.29 3.82
CA ARG A 67 -7.95 12.43 4.70
C ARG A 67 -8.08 12.09 6.19
N ASP A 68 -9.12 11.36 6.58
CA ASP A 68 -9.48 11.13 7.97
C ASP A 68 -10.40 9.89 8.14
N ALA A 69 -10.73 9.56 9.39
CA ALA A 69 -11.55 8.39 9.70
C ALA A 69 -13.00 8.52 9.20
N GLY A 70 -13.58 9.72 9.16
CA GLY A 70 -14.93 9.93 8.61
C GLY A 70 -14.97 9.79 7.09
N ALA A 71 -13.85 10.04 6.41
CA ALA A 71 -13.68 9.68 5.00
C ALA A 71 -13.60 8.17 4.78
N MET A 72 -13.05 7.40 5.72
CA MET A 72 -12.98 5.93 5.63
C MET A 72 -14.36 5.30 5.56
N ASP A 73 -15.27 5.73 6.42
CA ASP A 73 -16.62 5.13 6.48
C ASP A 73 -17.40 5.42 5.18
N ARG A 74 -17.34 6.65 4.67
CA ARG A 74 -17.96 7.01 3.38
C ARG A 74 -17.33 6.29 2.20
N ALA A 75 -16.00 6.20 2.17
CA ALA A 75 -15.30 5.48 1.11
C ALA A 75 -15.57 3.97 1.13
N ARG A 76 -15.92 3.39 2.28
CA ARG A 76 -16.37 1.99 2.38
C ARG A 76 -17.76 1.81 1.78
N ASP A 77 -18.67 2.74 2.04
CA ASP A 77 -20.01 2.72 1.43
C ASP A 77 -19.92 2.87 -0.10
N ASP A 78 -19.01 3.72 -0.58
CA ASP A 78 -18.77 3.99 -2.01
C ASP A 78 -17.73 3.05 -2.66
N LEU A 79 -17.27 2.01 -1.94
CA LEU A 79 -16.19 1.14 -2.41
C LEU A 79 -16.44 0.55 -3.81
N PRO A 80 -17.65 0.10 -4.18
CA PRO A 80 -17.92 -0.40 -5.53
C PRO A 80 -17.67 0.68 -6.61
N GLN A 81 -18.03 1.93 -6.33
CA GLN A 81 -17.84 3.03 -7.27
C GLN A 81 -16.37 3.43 -7.39
N ILE A 82 -15.65 3.50 -6.26
CA ILE A 82 -14.19 3.72 -6.23
C ILE A 82 -13.50 2.64 -7.06
N ARG A 83 -13.87 1.37 -6.84
CA ARG A 83 -13.29 0.24 -7.57
C ARG A 83 -13.57 0.33 -9.07
N ALA A 84 -14.79 0.67 -9.49
CA ALA A 84 -15.13 0.81 -10.91
C ALA A 84 -14.32 1.91 -11.60
N ARG A 85 -14.11 3.04 -10.93
CA ARG A 85 -13.31 4.15 -11.47
C ARG A 85 -11.82 3.79 -11.59
N LEU A 86 -11.25 3.16 -10.56
CA LEU A 86 -9.87 2.68 -10.60
C LEU A 86 -9.67 1.60 -11.68
N LEU A 87 -10.65 0.71 -11.83
CA LEU A 87 -10.64 -0.31 -12.88
C LEU A 87 -10.63 0.33 -14.27
N SER A 88 -11.49 1.33 -14.51
CA SER A 88 -11.53 2.06 -15.78
C SER A 88 -10.18 2.70 -16.09
N ALA A 89 -9.61 3.44 -15.14
CA ALA A 89 -8.32 4.09 -15.33
C ALA A 89 -7.16 3.09 -15.57
N ALA A 90 -7.19 1.94 -14.89
CA ALA A 90 -6.21 0.88 -15.10
C ALA A 90 -6.39 0.17 -16.45
N MET A 91 -7.62 -0.03 -16.92
CA MET A 91 -7.93 -0.56 -18.24
C MET A 91 -7.45 0.38 -19.35
N ASP A 92 -7.70 1.69 -19.21
CA ASP A 92 -7.24 2.70 -20.16
C ASP A 92 -5.71 2.71 -20.25
N PHE A 93 -5.02 2.67 -19.11
CA PHE A 93 -3.56 2.53 -19.08
C PHE A 93 -3.11 1.23 -19.77
N ASN A 94 -3.72 0.10 -19.44
CA ASN A 94 -3.35 -1.20 -19.98
C ASN A 94 -3.58 -1.30 -21.50
N HIS A 95 -4.62 -0.65 -22.02
CA HIS A 95 -4.86 -0.57 -23.45
C HIS A 95 -3.74 0.23 -24.17
N LEU A 96 -3.31 1.36 -23.60
CA LEU A 96 -2.33 2.23 -24.24
C LEU A 96 -0.88 1.78 -24.04
N HIS A 97 -0.59 1.11 -22.92
CA HIS A 97 0.77 0.87 -22.46
C HIS A 97 1.04 -0.58 -21.99
N GLY A 98 0.03 -1.44 -22.01
CA GLY A 98 0.17 -2.83 -21.59
C GLY A 98 1.11 -3.62 -22.51
N SER A 99 2.01 -4.40 -21.91
CA SER A 99 2.92 -5.30 -22.62
C SER A 99 3.22 -6.52 -21.76
N ALA A 100 3.13 -7.70 -22.36
CA ALA A 100 3.51 -8.95 -21.70
C ALA A 100 5.04 -9.10 -21.58
N LEU A 101 5.80 -8.38 -22.43
CA LEU A 101 7.25 -8.52 -22.56
C LEU A 101 8.02 -7.36 -21.92
N THR A 102 7.32 -6.32 -21.47
CA THR A 102 7.93 -5.12 -20.90
C THR A 102 7.34 -4.88 -19.51
N PRO A 103 8.16 -4.52 -18.51
CA PRO A 103 7.64 -4.10 -17.22
C PRO A 103 6.70 -2.89 -17.35
N PRO A 104 5.59 -2.86 -16.60
CA PRO A 104 4.67 -1.75 -16.64
C PRO A 104 5.26 -0.48 -16.00
N ASP A 105 4.97 0.68 -16.60
CA ASP A 105 5.39 1.98 -16.08
C ASP A 105 4.48 2.42 -14.92
N ALA A 106 4.94 2.20 -13.69
CA ALA A 106 4.21 2.55 -12.48
C ALA A 106 4.09 4.07 -12.28
N GLU A 107 5.04 4.87 -12.75
CA GLU A 107 4.96 6.34 -12.61
C GLU A 107 3.87 6.91 -13.52
N LEU A 108 3.79 6.41 -14.75
CA LEU A 108 2.75 6.81 -15.70
C LEU A 108 1.36 6.38 -15.21
N LEU A 109 1.22 5.16 -14.70
CA LEU A 109 -0.03 4.70 -14.09
C LEU A 109 -0.39 5.55 -12.86
N SER A 110 0.57 5.84 -11.97
CA SER A 110 0.35 6.67 -10.78
C SER A 110 -0.15 8.06 -11.15
N LYS A 111 0.44 8.70 -12.18
CA LYS A 111 -0.02 9.99 -12.71
C LYS A 111 -1.46 9.91 -13.24
N SER A 112 -1.82 8.82 -13.92
CA SER A 112 -3.18 8.60 -14.43
C SER A 112 -4.19 8.43 -13.28
N LEU A 113 -3.87 7.58 -12.30
CA LEU A 113 -4.75 7.30 -11.17
C LEU A 113 -4.98 8.52 -10.27
N ASN A 114 -3.98 9.40 -10.17
CA ASN A 114 -4.02 10.59 -9.31
C ASN A 114 -4.44 11.88 -10.03
N ARG A 115 -4.98 11.79 -11.26
CA ARG A 115 -5.66 12.94 -11.86
C ARG A 115 -6.94 13.25 -11.08
N THR A 116 -7.29 14.53 -11.04
CA THR A 116 -8.42 15.03 -10.23
C THR A 116 -9.74 14.36 -10.63
N GLU A 117 -9.92 14.07 -11.92
CA GLU A 117 -11.13 13.46 -12.47
C GLU A 117 -11.29 11.96 -12.18
N THR A 118 -10.22 11.24 -11.82
CA THR A 118 -10.27 9.77 -11.74
C THR A 118 -11.22 9.31 -10.65
N LEU A 119 -11.09 9.84 -9.43
CA LEU A 119 -11.98 9.52 -8.32
C LEU A 119 -13.00 10.63 -8.03
N ASP A 120 -12.69 11.89 -8.35
CA ASP A 120 -13.56 13.06 -8.09
C ASP A 120 -14.18 13.04 -6.69
N MET A 121 -13.36 12.73 -5.68
CA MET A 121 -13.76 12.64 -4.29
C MET A 121 -12.85 13.56 -3.46
N PRO A 122 -13.40 14.59 -2.77
CA PRO A 122 -12.59 15.54 -2.02
C PRO A 122 -11.90 14.90 -0.80
N GLU A 123 -12.28 13.69 -0.43
CA GLU A 123 -11.76 12.91 0.69
C GLU A 123 -10.49 12.12 0.37
N VAL A 124 -10.26 11.88 -0.93
CA VAL A 124 -9.09 11.15 -1.41
C VAL A 124 -7.90 12.09 -1.44
N VAL A 125 -6.82 11.67 -0.78
CA VAL A 125 -5.52 12.35 -0.83
C VAL A 125 -4.74 11.90 -2.07
N ARG A 126 -4.69 10.58 -2.30
CA ARG A 126 -4.04 9.95 -3.46
C ARG A 126 -4.35 8.46 -3.53
N VAL A 127 -4.13 7.88 -4.71
CA VAL A 127 -4.08 6.45 -4.97
C VAL A 127 -2.61 6.00 -4.92
N LEU A 128 -2.36 4.92 -4.19
CA LEU A 128 -1.07 4.27 -4.03
C LEU A 128 -1.06 2.97 -4.82
N ILE A 129 0.01 2.74 -5.57
CA ILE A 129 0.28 1.45 -6.20
C ILE A 129 1.05 0.61 -5.19
N VAL A 130 0.42 -0.45 -4.68
CA VAL A 130 1.03 -1.40 -3.74
C VAL A 130 1.83 -2.45 -4.52
N GLU A 131 1.28 -2.88 -5.64
CA GLU A 131 1.94 -3.82 -6.54
C GLU A 131 1.50 -3.57 -7.98
N LEU A 132 2.45 -3.70 -8.89
CA LEU A 132 2.19 -3.67 -10.32
C LEU A 132 3.15 -4.63 -11.02
N ARG A 133 2.61 -5.65 -11.70
CA ARG A 133 3.39 -6.64 -12.43
C ARG A 133 2.67 -7.11 -13.68
N SER A 134 3.42 -7.43 -14.72
CA SER A 134 2.91 -8.10 -15.91
C SER A 134 3.51 -9.50 -16.02
N SER A 135 2.78 -10.41 -16.67
CA SER A 135 3.27 -11.74 -17.04
C SER A 135 2.70 -12.15 -18.39
N PRO A 136 3.48 -12.79 -19.26
CA PRO A 136 2.96 -13.52 -20.40
C PRO A 136 2.01 -14.64 -19.96
N ILE A 137 1.10 -15.05 -20.86
CA ILE A 137 0.29 -16.27 -20.73
C ILE A 137 0.72 -17.36 -21.71
#